data_AF-A0A529P7W3-F1
#
_entry.id   AF-A0A529P7W3-F1
#
_cell.length_a   1.000
_cell.length_b   1.000
_cell.length_c   1.000
_cell.angle_alpha   90.00
_cell.angle_beta   90.00
_cell.angle_gamma   90.00
#
_symmetry.space_group_name_H-M   'P 1'
#
loop_
_entity.id
_entity.type
_entity.pdbx_description
1 polymer ?
#
loop_
_entity_poly.entity_id
_entity_poly.type
_entity_poly.pdbx_seq_one_letter_code
_entity_poly.pdbx_strand_id
1 'polypeptide(L)' 'FLAHVPGCFIFLGNGASAPLHNPSYDFNDEGLVHGARFHAAVVRRRLAAG' A
#
# COMPACT_ATOMS: atom_id res chain seq x y z
N PHE A 1 9.83 10.21 8.61
CA PHE A 1 8.47 10.80 8.58
C PHE A 1 7.61 10.30 9.74
N LEU A 2 7.33 9.00 9.85
CA LEU A 2 6.44 8.46 10.90
C LEU A 2 6.86 8.73 12.35
N ALA A 3 8.16 8.96 12.61
CA ALA A 3 8.67 9.37 13.91
C ALA A 3 8.28 10.82 14.30
N HIS A 4 7.85 11.65 13.35
CA HIS A 4 7.53 13.07 13.55
C HIS A 4 6.05 13.38 13.30
N VAL A 5 5.35 12.56 12.51
CA VAL A 5 3.93 12.73 12.18
C VAL A 5 3.24 11.37 12.35
N PRO A 6 2.13 11.29 13.11
CA PRO A 6 1.36 10.06 13.23
C PRO A 6 0.91 9.56 11.86
N GLY A 7 1.30 8.34 11.53
CA GLY A 7 0.96 7.72 10.26
C GLY A 7 1.15 6.21 10.31
N CYS A 8 0.92 5.56 9.18
CA CYS A 8 1.02 4.12 9.03
C CYS A 8 1.78 3.80 7.74
N PHE A 9 2.69 2.84 7.81
CA PHE A 9 3.35 2.23 6.66
C PHE A 9 2.98 0.76 6.64
N ILE A 10 2.65 0.23 5.46
CA ILE A 10 2.25 -1.16 5.28
C ILE A 10 2.99 -1.76 4.09
N PHE A 11 3.23 -3.07 4.16
CA PHE A 11 3.60 -3.87 3.00
C PHE A 11 2.32 -4.45 2.40
N LEU A 12 2.11 -4.16 1.11
CA LEU A 12 1.10 -4.82 0.30
C LEU A 12 1.82 -5.87 -0.53
N GLY A 13 1.47 -7.14 -0.35
CA GLY A 13 2.21 -8.26 -0.93
C GLY A 13 2.37 -8.17 -2.44
N ASN A 14 3.47 -8.74 -2.96
CA ASN A 14 3.85 -8.69 -4.38
C ASN A 14 3.69 -10.05 -5.10
N GLY A 15 3.07 -11.03 -4.46
CA GLY A 15 2.95 -12.39 -5.02
C GLY A 15 4.29 -13.11 -5.15
N ALA A 16 4.33 -14.12 -6.04
CA ALA A 16 5.52 -14.93 -6.30
C ALA A 16 6.45 -14.20 -7.28
N SER A 17 7.44 -13.47 -6.74
CA SER A 17 8.43 -12.69 -7.50
C SER A 17 9.79 -12.73 -6.79
N ALA A 18 10.85 -12.31 -7.49
CA ALA A 18 12.18 -12.14 -6.89
C ALA A 18 12.13 -11.08 -5.75
N PRO A 19 13.14 -11.02 -4.86
CA PRO A 19 13.19 -9.96 -3.84
C PRO A 19 13.48 -8.59 -4.45
N LEU A 20 13.20 -7.53 -3.69
CA LEU A 20 13.56 -6.15 -4.05
C LEU A 20 15.06 -6.04 -4.37
N HIS A 21 15.39 -5.17 -5.32
CA HIS A 21 16.74 -4.98 -5.88
C HIS A 21 17.29 -6.13 -6.75
N ASN A 22 16.49 -7.15 -7.04
CA ASN A 22 16.82 -8.15 -8.05
C ASN A 22 16.38 -7.67 -9.46
N PRO A 23 17.18 -7.85 -10.53
CA PRO A 23 16.79 -7.45 -11.89
C PRO A 23 15.63 -8.28 -12.47
N SER A 24 15.34 -9.44 -11.89
CA SER A 24 14.16 -10.27 -12.21
C SER A 24 12.96 -9.95 -11.31
N TYR A 25 12.98 -8.85 -10.56
CA TYR A 25 11.83 -8.40 -9.79
C TYR A 25 10.68 -8.03 -10.74
N ASP A 26 9.59 -8.76 -10.61
CA ASP A 26 8.33 -8.48 -11.30
C ASP A 26 7.31 -7.91 -10.30
N PHE A 27 6.72 -6.77 -10.61
CA PHE A 27 5.76 -6.11 -9.73
C PHE A 27 4.35 -6.65 -9.99
N ASN A 28 3.59 -6.95 -8.94
CA ASN A 28 2.23 -7.44 -9.10
C ASN A 28 1.23 -6.28 -9.32
N ASP A 29 0.93 -5.99 -10.59
CA ASP A 29 -0.05 -4.98 -11.00
C ASP A 29 -1.46 -5.23 -10.46
N GLU A 30 -1.85 -6.49 -10.22
CA GLU A 30 -3.16 -6.82 -9.62
C GLU A 30 -3.29 -6.21 -8.21
N GLY A 31 -2.16 -6.01 -7.52
CA GLY A 31 -2.08 -5.37 -6.20
C GLY A 31 -2.48 -3.89 -6.20
N LEU A 32 -2.37 -3.19 -7.32
CA LEU A 32 -2.61 -1.74 -7.40
C LEU A 32 -4.04 -1.36 -6.95
N VAL A 33 -5.03 -2.12 -7.41
CA VAL A 33 -6.44 -1.87 -7.08
C VAL A 33 -6.70 -2.07 -5.58
N HIS A 34 -6.01 -3.03 -4.94
CA HIS A 34 -6.13 -3.26 -3.51
C HIS A 34 -5.52 -2.11 -2.70
N GLY A 35 -4.35 -1.62 -3.09
CA GLY A 35 -3.71 -0.46 -2.44
C GLY A 35 -4.55 0.81 -2.56
N ALA A 36 -5.07 1.11 -3.75
CA ALA A 36 -5.96 2.24 -3.97
C ALA A 36 -7.24 2.15 -3.12
N ARG A 37 -7.87 0.97 -3.07
CA ARG A 37 -9.07 0.73 -2.25
C ARG A 37 -8.79 0.87 -0.76
N PHE A 38 -7.63 0.42 -0.28
CA PHE A 38 -7.21 0.59 1.11
C PHE A 38 -7.14 2.08 1.49
N HIS A 39 -6.42 2.88 0.71
CA HIS A 39 -6.33 4.33 0.96
C HIS A 39 -7.70 5.01 0.89
N ALA A 40 -8.51 4.67 -0.12
CA ALA A 40 -9.86 5.22 -0.23
C ALA A 40 -10.76 4.83 0.96
N ALA A 41 -10.63 3.61 1.49
CA ALA A 41 -11.37 3.16 2.67
C ALA A 41 -10.92 3.90 3.94
N VAL A 42 -9.62 4.12 4.11
CA VAL A 42 -9.09 4.94 5.22
C VAL A 42 -9.66 6.35 5.16
N VAL A 43 -9.62 6.98 3.99
CA VAL A 43 -10.19 8.33 3.78
C VAL A 43 -11.68 8.34 4.10
N ARG A 44 -12.48 7.43 3.52
CA ARG A 44 -13.91 7.34 3.81
C ARG A 44 -14.20 7.15 5.29
N ARG A 45 -13.43 6.32 6.00
CA ARG A 45 -13.65 6.09 7.44
C ARG A 45 -13.27 7.29 8.31
N ARG A 46 -12.23 8.03 7.92
CA ARG A 46 -11.70 9.16 8.71
C ARG A 46 -12.39 10.48 8.42
N LEU A 47 -12.89 10.64 7.20
CA LEU A 47 -13.52 11.86 6.69
C LEU A 47 -15.00 11.66 6.32
N ALA A 48 -15.62 10.54 6.68
CA ALA A 48 -17.06 10.37 6.53
C ALA A 48 -17.75 11.58 7.16
N ALA A 49 -18.59 12.24 6.35
CA ALA A 49 -19.28 13.46 6.72
C ALA A 49 -20.01 13.28 8.06
N GLY A 50 -19.91 14.30 8.92
CA GLY A 50 -20.85 14.46 10.03
C GLY A 50 -22.29 14.60 9.52
#